data_AF-A0AAU4SRU4-F1
#
_entry.id   AF-A0AAU4SRU4-F1
#
_cell.length_a   1.000
_cell.length_b   1.000
_cell.length_c   1.000
_cell.angle_alpha   90.00
_cell.angle_beta   90.00
_cell.angle_gamma   90.00
#
_symmetry.space_group_name_H-M   'P 1'
#
loop_
_entity.id
_entity.type
_entity.pdbx_description
1 polymer ?
#
loop_
_entity_poly.entity_id
_entity_poly.type
_entity_poly.pdbx_seq_one_letter_code
_entity_poly.pdbx_strand_id
1 'polypeptide(L)'
;MPTASPSPGSSFLDRKVLGKELEELLNEHSSQLAVRKAELAALADDLTHGNRLDRWAEIDLVHSYVRPESVTAPPPAAPAQPWRRWIPGHGLLEAALGVLVFIPLLVTWFGLREAVRAYGELAAEDRDQATRPFLQLWQTGFGGHLSAMGRFENVALMAVVLITGLVLLSVAHAYVRAQTERKEQDREAGDERLLGALAALLTRVQMCLTPHRAASPDQFTKELTRTARQLQNLLKQADGSHQKLVASATAVGDATDALQKAAGALSSEVPGIAKAADRVEAAVKASMSASDQVRQDSKDAARTVADRVQAAGDAMQTAVTSLITAQQALAAKSDAVAQSAERAAQAVAAGAGRTNDAVDGMREATERWDAAAAHWQDAAARLDHGIRVLSGGQLPPGQVNGARVPAPSNGADGGET
;
A
#
# COMPACT_ATOMS: atom_id res chain seq x y z
N MET A 1 61.17 1.58 -38.77
CA MET A 1 60.32 2.11 -37.69
C MET A 1 58.99 1.39 -37.73
N PRO A 2 58.72 0.42 -36.85
CA PRO A 2 57.42 -0.21 -36.75
C PRO A 2 56.54 0.58 -35.77
N THR A 3 55.38 0.99 -36.25
CA THR A 3 54.28 1.60 -35.48
C THR A 3 53.69 0.58 -34.52
N ALA A 4 53.70 0.89 -33.22
CA ALA A 4 53.05 0.09 -32.20
C ALA A 4 51.52 0.15 -32.38
N SER A 5 50.88 -1.00 -32.57
CA SER A 5 49.42 -1.14 -32.57
C SER A 5 48.85 -0.77 -31.19
N PRO A 6 47.73 -0.03 -31.11
CA PRO A 6 47.14 0.37 -29.84
C PRO A 6 46.58 -0.84 -29.07
N SER A 7 46.79 -0.83 -27.76
CA SER A 7 46.40 -1.90 -26.83
C SER A 7 44.87 -2.07 -26.76
N PRO A 8 44.32 -3.30 -26.84
CA PRO A 8 42.87 -3.58 -26.93
C PRO A 8 42.02 -3.05 -25.75
N GLY A 9 42.63 -2.69 -24.62
CA GLY A 9 41.93 -2.16 -23.44
C GLY A 9 41.69 -0.65 -23.43
N SER A 10 42.29 0.11 -24.35
CA SER A 10 42.23 1.59 -24.34
C SER A 10 40.94 2.16 -24.95
N SER A 11 40.25 1.40 -25.79
CA SER A 11 39.03 1.83 -26.49
C SER A 11 37.80 1.89 -25.57
N PHE A 12 37.73 1.02 -24.55
CA PHE A 12 36.49 0.81 -23.79
C PHE A 12 36.03 2.03 -22.98
N LEU A 13 36.96 2.87 -22.52
CA LEU A 13 36.70 4.13 -21.81
C LEU A 13 37.19 5.36 -22.58
N ASP A 14 37.49 5.21 -23.87
CA ASP A 14 37.88 6.34 -24.70
C ASP A 14 36.66 7.25 -24.92
N ARG A 15 36.74 8.46 -24.38
CA ARG A 15 35.69 9.48 -24.48
C ARG A 15 35.24 9.77 -25.91
N LYS A 16 36.16 9.71 -26.89
CA LYS A 16 35.82 9.95 -28.30
C LYS A 16 35.05 8.79 -28.91
N VAL A 17 35.36 7.57 -28.48
CA VAL A 17 34.63 6.36 -28.90
C VAL A 17 33.25 6.36 -28.27
N LEU A 18 33.14 6.65 -26.97
CA LEU A 18 31.87 6.73 -26.26
C LEU A 18 30.95 7.86 -26.79
N GLY A 19 31.52 9.02 -27.15
CA GLY A 19 30.77 10.10 -27.78
C GLY A 19 30.17 9.69 -29.13
N LYS A 20 30.94 8.97 -29.96
CA LYS A 20 30.46 8.43 -31.23
C LYS A 20 29.42 7.33 -31.06
N GLU A 21 29.63 6.39 -30.13
CA GLU A 21 28.65 5.33 -29.82
C GLU A 21 27.31 5.94 -29.36
N LEU A 22 27.34 7.03 -28.57
CA LEU A 22 26.14 7.75 -28.15
C LEU A 22 25.46 8.46 -29.32
N GLU A 23 26.23 9.11 -30.20
CA GLU A 23 25.72 9.76 -31.40
C GLU A 23 25.07 8.77 -32.38
N GLU A 24 25.70 7.61 -32.59
CA GLU A 24 25.16 6.52 -33.41
C GLU A 24 23.83 6.01 -32.87
N LEU A 25 23.74 5.76 -31.55
CA LEU A 25 22.50 5.33 -30.89
C LEU A 25 21.38 6.37 -31.03
N LEU A 26 21.70 7.66 -30.90
CA LEU A 26 20.76 8.76 -31.09
C LEU A 26 20.28 8.92 -32.53
N ASN A 27 21.12 8.59 -33.51
CA ASN A 27 20.77 8.65 -34.93
C ASN A 27 19.88 7.47 -35.31
N GLU A 28 20.20 6.26 -34.84
CA GLU A 28 19.42 5.05 -35.08
C GLU A 28 18.03 5.13 -34.43
N HIS A 29 17.94 5.64 -33.21
CA HIS A 29 16.68 5.69 -32.43
C HIS A 29 16.11 7.11 -32.28
N SER A 30 16.35 7.95 -33.30
CA SER A 30 16.06 9.40 -33.23
C SER A 30 14.61 9.78 -32.93
N SER A 31 13.64 8.97 -33.36
CA SER A 31 12.22 9.19 -33.09
C SER A 31 11.81 8.77 -31.68
N GLN A 32 12.45 7.74 -31.13
CA GLN A 32 12.15 7.21 -29.80
C GLN A 32 12.78 8.09 -28.72
N LEU A 33 14.00 8.62 -28.92
CA LEU A 33 14.68 9.49 -27.95
C LEU A 33 14.40 10.99 -28.15
N ALA A 34 13.36 11.34 -28.92
CA ALA A 34 13.10 12.73 -29.34
C ALA A 34 13.06 13.73 -28.17
N VAL A 35 12.47 13.35 -27.03
CA VAL A 35 12.34 14.21 -25.84
C VAL A 35 13.69 14.62 -25.25
N ARG A 36 14.69 13.72 -25.25
CA ARG A 36 16.01 13.96 -24.63
C ARG A 36 17.15 14.05 -25.65
N LYS A 37 16.83 14.01 -26.95
CA LYS A 37 17.81 14.02 -28.03
C LYS A 37 18.77 15.21 -27.96
N ALA A 38 18.26 16.41 -27.69
CA ALA A 38 19.08 17.61 -27.64
C ALA A 38 20.12 17.57 -26.50
N GLU A 39 19.74 17.05 -25.33
CA GLU A 39 20.63 16.93 -24.16
C GLU A 39 21.67 15.83 -24.36
N LEU A 40 21.26 14.66 -24.87
CA LEU A 40 22.17 13.55 -25.16
C LEU A 40 23.13 13.86 -26.32
N ALA A 41 22.69 14.64 -27.32
CA ALA A 41 23.56 15.10 -28.39
C ALA A 41 24.61 16.11 -27.89
N ALA A 42 24.22 17.00 -26.97
CA ALA A 42 25.18 17.91 -26.33
C ALA A 42 26.23 17.14 -25.49
N LEU A 43 25.82 16.07 -24.79
CA LEU A 43 26.73 15.18 -24.08
C LEU A 43 27.69 14.45 -25.04
N ALA A 44 27.18 13.92 -26.16
CA ALA A 44 28.01 13.27 -27.18
C ALA A 44 29.07 14.21 -27.78
N ASP A 45 28.66 15.45 -28.06
CA ASP A 45 29.55 16.51 -28.57
C ASP A 45 30.63 16.89 -27.55
N ASP A 46 30.24 17.14 -26.30
CA ASP A 46 31.14 17.48 -25.20
C ASP A 46 32.13 16.33 -24.90
N LEU A 47 31.72 15.06 -25.00
CA LEU A 47 32.59 13.88 -24.86
C LEU A 47 33.62 13.78 -26.00
N THR A 48 33.20 14.04 -27.23
CA THR A 48 34.04 13.94 -28.42
C THR A 48 35.10 15.04 -28.46
N HIS A 49 34.71 16.27 -28.09
CA HIS A 49 35.61 17.42 -28.07
C HIS A 49 36.34 17.59 -26.73
N GLY A 50 35.93 16.87 -25.69
CA GLY A 50 36.50 16.96 -24.34
C GLY A 50 36.20 18.29 -23.66
N ASN A 51 35.05 18.89 -23.94
CA ASN A 51 34.64 20.18 -23.42
C ASN A 51 33.63 20.02 -22.28
N ARG A 52 33.67 20.92 -21.29
CA ARG A 52 32.65 21.03 -20.22
C ARG A 52 32.33 19.71 -19.48
N LEU A 53 33.25 18.75 -19.46
CA LEU A 53 33.07 17.42 -18.87
C LEU A 53 32.76 17.47 -17.36
N ASP A 54 33.25 18.50 -16.67
CA ASP A 54 33.00 18.72 -15.25
C ASP A 54 31.49 18.90 -14.96
N ARG A 55 30.73 19.55 -15.85
CA ARG A 55 29.28 19.75 -15.68
C ARG A 55 28.50 18.44 -15.77
N TRP A 56 28.97 17.52 -16.62
CA TRP A 56 28.35 16.22 -16.79
C TRP A 56 28.78 15.23 -15.70
N ALA A 57 29.97 15.38 -15.14
CA ALA A 57 30.48 14.55 -14.04
C ALA A 57 29.72 14.74 -12.71
N GLU A 58 29.05 15.90 -12.54
CA GLU A 58 28.20 16.19 -11.39
C GLU A 58 26.80 15.55 -11.46
N ILE A 59 26.34 15.23 -12.66
CA ILE A 59 25.01 14.64 -12.90
C ILE A 59 25.14 13.12 -12.87
N ASP A 60 24.21 12.43 -12.23
CA ASP A 60 24.05 10.99 -12.40
C ASP A 60 23.32 10.74 -13.74
N LEU A 61 24.12 10.51 -14.79
CA LEU A 61 23.61 10.34 -16.16
C LEU A 61 22.67 9.13 -16.26
N VAL A 62 22.95 8.04 -15.54
CA VAL A 62 22.13 6.82 -15.59
C VAL A 62 20.78 7.11 -14.94
N HIS A 63 20.77 7.68 -13.74
CA HIS A 63 19.51 7.98 -13.03
C HIS A 63 18.64 9.06 -13.73
N SER A 64 19.28 9.99 -14.45
CA SER A 64 18.59 11.13 -15.07
C SER A 64 18.03 10.80 -16.45
N TYR A 65 18.73 9.99 -17.24
CA TYR A 65 18.39 9.75 -18.65
C TYR A 65 17.83 8.35 -18.92
N VAL A 66 18.14 7.34 -18.09
CA VAL A 66 17.59 5.98 -18.23
C VAL A 66 16.26 5.90 -17.50
N ARG A 67 15.23 6.42 -18.16
CA ARG A 67 13.88 6.54 -17.62
C ARG A 67 12.85 6.23 -18.70
N PRO A 68 11.73 5.57 -18.36
CA PRO A 68 10.68 5.27 -19.33
C PRO A 68 10.13 6.55 -19.98
N GLU A 69 10.17 7.70 -19.29
CA GLU A 69 9.76 8.99 -19.83
C GLU A 69 10.74 9.58 -20.86
N SER A 70 11.97 9.05 -20.96
CA SER A 70 12.95 9.46 -21.98
C SER A 70 12.67 8.88 -23.36
N VAL A 71 11.84 7.83 -23.43
CA VAL A 71 11.39 7.21 -24.67
C VAL A 71 10.00 7.74 -25.00
N THR A 72 9.87 8.34 -26.18
CA THR A 72 8.59 8.85 -26.67
C THR A 72 7.84 7.67 -27.26
N ALA A 73 6.68 7.34 -26.70
CA ALA A 73 5.75 6.44 -27.38
C ALA A 73 5.43 7.06 -28.77
N PRO A 74 5.73 6.37 -29.89
CA PRO A 74 5.37 6.91 -31.19
C PRO A 74 3.86 7.14 -31.23
N PRO A 75 3.37 8.19 -31.92
CA PRO A 75 1.94 8.41 -32.06
C PRO A 75 1.33 7.11 -32.60
N PRO A 76 0.20 6.63 -32.04
CA PRO A 76 -0.41 5.39 -32.47
C PRO A 76 -0.55 5.47 -33.98
N ALA A 77 0.15 4.57 -34.69
CA ALA A 77 0.15 4.54 -36.15
C ALA A 77 -1.30 4.66 -36.61
N ALA A 78 -1.65 5.77 -37.25
CA ALA A 78 -2.98 6.03 -37.72
C ALA A 78 -3.40 4.79 -38.54
N PRO A 79 -4.50 4.10 -38.19
CA PRO A 79 -4.80 2.86 -38.87
C PRO A 79 -5.24 3.19 -40.29
N ALA A 80 -4.32 3.00 -41.24
CA ALA A 80 -4.59 2.94 -42.67
C ALA A 80 -5.32 1.63 -43.01
N GLN A 81 -6.44 1.35 -42.35
CA GLN A 81 -7.33 0.23 -42.67
C GLN A 81 -8.79 0.69 -42.57
N PRO A 82 -9.47 0.96 -43.71
CA PRO A 82 -10.80 1.58 -43.74
C PRO A 82 -11.90 0.72 -43.11
N TRP A 83 -11.69 -0.60 -42.97
CA TRP A 83 -12.70 -1.52 -42.43
C TRP A 83 -12.81 -1.50 -40.90
N ARG A 84 -11.78 -1.03 -40.17
CA ARG A 84 -11.80 -0.96 -38.68
C ARG A 84 -12.61 0.21 -38.12
N ARG A 85 -13.02 1.17 -38.96
CA ARG A 85 -13.80 2.35 -38.55
C ARG A 85 -15.26 2.02 -38.18
N TRP A 86 -15.75 0.84 -38.56
CA TRP A 86 -17.11 0.37 -38.29
C TRP A 86 -17.24 -0.49 -37.03
N ILE A 87 -16.12 -0.81 -36.35
CA ILE A 87 -16.16 -1.59 -35.12
C ILE A 87 -16.35 -0.60 -33.95
N PRO A 88 -17.52 -0.56 -33.28
CA PRO A 88 -17.72 0.30 -32.13
C PRO A 88 -16.70 -0.03 -31.03
N GLY A 89 -16.32 0.97 -30.24
CA GLY A 89 -15.19 0.91 -29.30
C GLY A 89 -15.14 -0.38 -28.47
N HIS A 90 -13.93 -0.87 -28.21
CA HIS A 90 -13.62 -2.17 -27.63
C HIS A 90 -14.51 -2.58 -26.42
N GLY A 91 -14.86 -1.63 -25.54
CA GLY A 91 -15.75 -1.90 -24.41
C GLY A 91 -17.22 -2.15 -24.78
N LEU A 92 -17.73 -1.58 -25.88
CA LEU A 92 -19.10 -1.81 -26.34
C LEU A 92 -19.24 -3.19 -26.99
N LEU A 93 -18.21 -3.69 -27.66
CA LEU A 93 -18.23 -5.02 -28.28
C LEU A 93 -18.22 -6.13 -27.22
N GLU A 94 -17.43 -5.94 -26.16
CA GLU A 94 -17.37 -6.87 -25.02
C GLU A 94 -18.70 -6.88 -24.24
N ALA A 95 -19.29 -5.70 -24.00
CA ALA A 95 -20.63 -5.59 -23.42
C ALA A 95 -21.72 -6.20 -24.34
N ALA A 96 -21.64 -5.94 -25.64
CA ALA A 96 -22.58 -6.47 -26.62
C ALA A 96 -22.49 -8.00 -26.71
N LEU A 97 -21.28 -8.57 -26.70
CA LEU A 97 -21.06 -10.01 -26.65
C LEU A 97 -21.68 -10.63 -25.38
N GLY A 98 -21.48 -10.01 -24.21
CA GLY A 98 -22.11 -10.44 -22.96
C GLY A 98 -23.64 -10.49 -23.03
N VAL A 99 -24.26 -9.51 -23.71
CA VAL A 99 -25.72 -9.50 -23.94
C VAL A 99 -26.13 -10.51 -25.03
N LEU A 100 -25.31 -10.71 -26.06
CA LEU A 100 -25.58 -11.61 -27.19
C LEU A 100 -25.67 -13.08 -26.75
N VAL A 101 -25.02 -13.48 -25.65
CA VAL A 101 -25.10 -14.83 -25.06
C VAL A 101 -26.54 -15.20 -24.69
N PHE A 102 -27.40 -14.21 -24.39
CA PHE A 102 -28.79 -14.46 -24.03
C PHE A 102 -29.71 -14.65 -25.24
N ILE A 103 -29.29 -14.29 -26.45
CA ILE A 103 -30.13 -14.41 -27.66
C ILE A 103 -30.50 -15.87 -27.96
N PRO A 104 -29.56 -16.85 -27.98
CA PRO A 104 -29.91 -18.26 -28.15
C PRO A 104 -30.92 -18.74 -27.10
N LEU A 105 -30.77 -18.30 -25.84
CA LEU A 105 -31.67 -18.64 -24.75
C LEU A 105 -33.08 -18.06 -24.97
N LEU A 106 -33.17 -16.82 -25.46
CA LEU A 106 -34.45 -16.21 -25.82
C LEU A 106 -35.13 -16.94 -26.98
N VAL A 107 -34.36 -17.39 -27.98
CA VAL A 107 -34.89 -18.15 -29.13
C VAL A 107 -35.46 -19.50 -28.69
N THR A 108 -34.78 -20.22 -27.80
CA THR A 108 -35.28 -21.52 -27.29
C THR A 108 -36.52 -21.34 -26.43
N TRP A 109 -36.56 -20.32 -25.56
CA TRP A 109 -37.75 -19.98 -24.78
C TRP A 109 -38.93 -19.56 -25.66
N PHE A 110 -38.67 -18.77 -26.70
CA PHE A 110 -39.71 -18.37 -27.65
C PHE A 110 -40.28 -19.57 -28.39
N GLY A 111 -39.42 -20.48 -28.87
CA GLY A 111 -39.84 -21.72 -29.54
C GLY A 111 -40.69 -22.61 -28.64
N LEU A 112 -40.33 -22.75 -27.36
CA LEU A 112 -41.11 -23.51 -26.39
C LEU A 112 -42.48 -22.86 -26.11
N ARG A 113 -42.51 -21.54 -25.92
CA ARG A 113 -43.75 -20.78 -25.70
C ARG A 113 -44.73 -20.97 -26.86
N GLU A 114 -44.23 -20.92 -28.09
CA GLU A 114 -45.05 -21.11 -29.29
C GLU A 114 -45.52 -22.57 -29.43
N ALA A 115 -44.68 -23.55 -29.10
CA ALA A 115 -45.05 -24.95 -29.09
C ALA A 115 -46.13 -25.29 -28.06
N VAL A 116 -46.04 -24.73 -26.85
CA VAL A 116 -47.06 -24.89 -25.80
C VAL A 116 -48.39 -24.26 -26.22
N ARG A 117 -48.36 -23.09 -26.87
CA ARG A 117 -49.55 -22.44 -27.41
C ARG A 117 -50.23 -23.30 -28.48
N ALA A 118 -49.48 -23.77 -29.47
CA ALA A 118 -50.00 -24.61 -30.55
C ALA A 118 -50.55 -25.96 -30.04
N TYR A 119 -49.92 -26.54 -29.01
CA TYR A 119 -50.44 -27.74 -28.35
C TYR A 119 -51.78 -27.49 -27.64
N GLY A 120 -51.94 -26.34 -26.99
CA GLY A 120 -53.20 -25.95 -26.35
C GLY A 120 -54.33 -25.77 -27.35
N GLU A 121 -54.04 -25.17 -28.51
CA GLU A 121 -55.00 -25.02 -29.62
C GLU A 121 -55.40 -26.38 -30.19
N LEU A 122 -54.44 -27.27 -30.47
CA LEU A 122 -54.70 -28.63 -30.96
C LEU A 122 -55.52 -29.48 -29.97
N ALA A 123 -55.22 -29.39 -28.67
CA ALA A 123 -55.92 -30.16 -27.64
C ALA A 123 -57.37 -29.68 -27.40
N ALA A 124 -57.68 -28.43 -27.74
CA ALA A 124 -59.03 -27.89 -27.69
C ALA A 124 -59.88 -28.33 -28.90
N GLU A 125 -59.25 -28.51 -30.07
CA GLU A 125 -59.93 -28.91 -31.30
C GLU A 125 -60.09 -30.44 -31.40
N ASP A 126 -59.06 -31.21 -31.07
CA ASP A 126 -59.06 -32.66 -31.27
C ASP A 126 -58.33 -33.43 -30.15
N ARG A 127 -59.09 -33.82 -29.12
CA ARG A 127 -58.58 -34.45 -27.88
C ARG A 127 -57.84 -35.75 -28.13
N ASP A 128 -58.22 -36.50 -29.16
CA ASP A 128 -57.60 -37.79 -29.47
C ASP A 128 -56.20 -37.62 -30.08
N GLN A 129 -55.93 -36.52 -30.80
CA GLN A 129 -54.61 -36.23 -31.35
C GLN A 129 -53.60 -35.78 -30.28
N ALA A 130 -54.08 -35.21 -29.17
CA ALA A 130 -53.26 -34.79 -28.03
C ALA A 130 -52.67 -35.96 -27.22
N THR A 131 -53.04 -37.21 -27.50
CA THR A 131 -52.41 -38.40 -26.88
C THR A 131 -51.06 -38.76 -27.50
N ARG A 132 -50.69 -38.17 -28.64
CA ARG A 132 -49.37 -38.40 -29.26
C ARG A 132 -48.25 -37.74 -28.44
N PRO A 133 -47.03 -38.29 -28.41
CA PRO A 133 -45.90 -37.69 -27.72
C PRO A 133 -45.64 -36.24 -28.18
N PHE A 134 -45.54 -35.31 -27.23
CA PHE A 134 -45.39 -33.87 -27.48
C PHE A 134 -44.27 -33.53 -28.47
N LEU A 135 -43.10 -34.18 -28.34
CA LEU A 135 -41.96 -33.95 -29.25
C LEU A 135 -42.27 -34.35 -30.70
N GLN A 136 -43.04 -35.42 -30.90
CA GLN A 136 -43.45 -35.87 -32.24
C GLN A 136 -44.44 -34.88 -32.87
N LEU A 137 -45.36 -34.34 -32.06
CA LEU A 137 -46.27 -33.27 -32.50
C LEU A 137 -45.52 -31.97 -32.80
N TRP A 138 -44.51 -31.62 -32.02
CA TRP A 138 -43.71 -30.42 -32.24
C TRP A 138 -42.83 -30.51 -33.49
N GLN A 139 -42.26 -31.68 -33.78
CA GLN A 139 -41.52 -31.91 -35.03
C GLN A 139 -42.42 -31.77 -36.27
N THR A 140 -43.65 -32.27 -36.20
CA THR A 140 -44.64 -32.20 -37.29
C THR A 140 -45.40 -30.86 -37.35
N GLY A 141 -45.20 -29.97 -36.36
CA GLY A 141 -45.82 -28.63 -36.32
C GLY A 141 -47.28 -28.62 -35.88
N PHE A 142 -47.68 -29.54 -35.00
CA PHE A 142 -49.03 -29.65 -34.43
C PHE A 142 -50.16 -29.64 -35.48
N GLY A 143 -49.94 -30.34 -36.61
CA GLY A 143 -50.95 -30.47 -37.67
C GLY A 143 -51.19 -29.20 -38.50
N GLY A 144 -50.30 -28.21 -38.43
CA GLY A 144 -50.41 -26.93 -39.15
C GLY A 144 -50.62 -25.71 -38.26
N HIS A 145 -50.82 -25.90 -36.95
CA HIS A 145 -51.00 -24.84 -35.96
C HIS A 145 -49.71 -24.12 -35.56
N LEU A 146 -48.56 -24.65 -35.99
CA LEU A 146 -47.25 -24.05 -35.73
C LEU A 146 -46.58 -23.58 -37.02
N SER A 147 -46.15 -22.32 -37.03
CA SER A 147 -45.33 -21.75 -38.11
C SER A 147 -44.09 -22.62 -38.37
N ALA A 148 -43.66 -22.70 -39.63
CA ALA A 148 -42.47 -23.45 -40.02
C ALA A 148 -41.22 -23.03 -39.23
N MET A 149 -41.10 -21.76 -38.85
CA MET A 149 -40.00 -21.24 -38.03
C MET A 149 -40.03 -21.72 -36.57
N GLY A 150 -41.21 -22.07 -36.03
CA GLY A 150 -41.38 -22.55 -34.66
C GLY A 150 -41.20 -24.05 -34.48
N ARG A 151 -41.06 -24.82 -35.58
CA ARG A 151 -40.81 -26.26 -35.53
C ARG A 151 -39.52 -26.57 -34.77
N PHE A 152 -39.54 -27.68 -34.02
CA PHE A 152 -38.44 -28.09 -33.16
C PHE A 152 -37.08 -28.07 -33.87
N GLU A 153 -37.00 -28.62 -35.09
CA GLU A 153 -35.77 -28.68 -35.88
C GLU A 153 -35.21 -27.30 -36.21
N ASN A 154 -36.07 -26.35 -36.59
CA ASN A 154 -35.66 -25.00 -36.98
C ASN A 154 -35.26 -24.16 -35.76
N VAL A 155 -35.97 -24.30 -34.63
CA VAL A 155 -35.59 -23.64 -33.37
C VAL A 155 -34.24 -24.18 -32.88
N ALA A 156 -34.04 -25.50 -32.92
CA ALA A 156 -32.78 -26.13 -32.53
C ALA A 156 -31.63 -25.70 -33.46
N LEU A 157 -31.84 -25.69 -34.77
CA LEU A 157 -30.84 -25.26 -35.75
C LEU A 157 -30.47 -23.78 -35.57
N MET A 158 -31.45 -22.90 -35.36
CA MET A 158 -31.19 -21.48 -35.06
C MET A 158 -30.38 -21.31 -33.78
N ALA A 159 -30.70 -22.04 -32.71
CA ALA A 159 -29.94 -22.00 -31.48
C ALA A 159 -28.48 -22.47 -31.68
N VAL A 160 -28.27 -23.56 -32.41
CA VAL A 160 -26.92 -24.07 -32.74
C VAL A 160 -26.14 -23.05 -33.57
N VAL A 161 -26.73 -22.50 -34.64
CA VAL A 161 -26.06 -21.50 -35.48
C VAL A 161 -25.70 -20.25 -34.69
N LEU A 162 -26.59 -19.77 -33.80
CA LEU A 162 -26.32 -18.61 -32.96
C LEU A 162 -25.20 -18.88 -31.95
N ILE A 163 -25.20 -20.05 -31.31
CA ILE A 163 -24.14 -20.44 -30.38
C ILE A 163 -22.80 -20.58 -31.13
N THR A 164 -22.78 -21.25 -32.28
CA THR A 164 -21.57 -21.39 -33.12
C THR A 164 -21.06 -20.02 -33.57
N GLY A 165 -21.94 -19.13 -34.03
CA GLY A 165 -21.57 -17.76 -34.42
C GLY A 165 -20.98 -16.97 -33.25
N LEU A 166 -21.54 -17.11 -32.05
CA LEU A 166 -21.06 -16.45 -30.84
C LEU A 166 -19.70 -16.98 -30.39
N VAL A 167 -19.47 -18.30 -30.48
CA VAL A 167 -18.16 -18.91 -30.23
C VAL A 167 -17.13 -18.39 -31.23
N LEU A 168 -17.44 -18.38 -32.52
CA LEU A 168 -16.54 -17.87 -33.56
C LEU A 168 -16.20 -16.39 -33.34
N LEU A 169 -17.20 -15.57 -32.99
CA LEU A 169 -16.98 -14.15 -32.70
C LEU A 169 -16.13 -13.95 -31.44
N SER A 170 -16.32 -14.79 -30.42
CA SER A 170 -15.50 -14.78 -29.19
C SER A 170 -14.05 -15.15 -29.48
N VAL A 171 -13.82 -16.18 -30.30
CA VAL A 171 -12.47 -16.61 -30.72
C VAL A 171 -11.81 -15.52 -31.58
N ALA A 172 -12.56 -14.93 -32.53
CA ALA A 172 -12.04 -13.83 -33.35
C ALA A 172 -11.66 -12.62 -32.49
N HIS A 173 -12.48 -12.28 -31.50
CA HIS A 173 -12.19 -11.22 -30.54
C HIS A 173 -10.92 -11.52 -29.71
N ALA A 174 -10.82 -12.74 -29.18
CA ALA A 174 -9.65 -13.18 -28.42
C ALA A 174 -8.37 -13.15 -29.28
N TYR A 175 -8.46 -13.56 -30.55
CA TYR A 175 -7.32 -13.54 -31.47
C TYR A 175 -6.87 -12.11 -31.80
N VAL A 176 -7.82 -11.20 -32.06
CA VAL A 176 -7.52 -9.78 -32.31
C VAL A 176 -6.91 -9.11 -31.08
N ARG A 177 -7.41 -9.43 -29.89
CA ARG A 177 -6.86 -8.96 -28.62
C ARG A 177 -5.43 -9.47 -28.41
N ALA A 178 -5.22 -10.77 -28.54
CA ALA A 178 -3.89 -11.37 -28.40
C ALA A 178 -2.88 -10.82 -29.41
N GLN A 179 -3.29 -10.53 -30.64
CA GLN A 179 -2.46 -9.87 -31.65
C GLN A 179 -2.09 -8.42 -31.25
N THR A 180 -3.00 -7.71 -30.59
CA THR A 180 -2.75 -6.33 -30.14
C THR A 180 -1.81 -6.32 -28.94
N GLU A 181 -2.06 -7.20 -27.97
CA GLU A 181 -1.21 -7.39 -26.78
C GLU A 181 0.21 -7.83 -27.16
N ARG A 182 0.37 -8.76 -28.12
CA ARG A 182 1.70 -9.17 -28.59
C ARG A 182 2.49 -8.02 -29.21
N LYS A 183 1.83 -7.17 -30.00
CA LYS A 183 2.48 -6.00 -30.61
C LYS A 183 2.87 -4.94 -29.59
N GLU A 184 2.11 -4.82 -28.51
CA GLU A 184 2.43 -3.95 -27.39
C GLU A 184 3.62 -4.50 -26.60
N GLN A 185 3.60 -5.79 -26.27
CA GLN A 185 4.72 -6.48 -25.62
C GLN A 185 6.02 -6.42 -26.42
N ASP A 186 5.97 -6.63 -27.73
CA ASP A 186 7.16 -6.55 -28.59
C ASP A 186 7.75 -5.13 -28.60
N ARG A 187 6.91 -4.10 -28.42
CA ARG A 187 7.35 -2.70 -28.33
C ARG A 187 7.96 -2.40 -26.98
N GLU A 188 7.29 -2.78 -25.90
CA GLU A 188 7.81 -2.63 -24.54
C GLU A 188 9.18 -3.31 -24.40
N ALA A 189 9.32 -4.53 -24.92
CA ALA A 189 10.60 -5.23 -24.95
C ALA A 189 11.67 -4.52 -25.80
N GLY A 190 11.28 -3.81 -26.86
CA GLY A 190 12.17 -2.96 -27.66
C GLY A 190 12.65 -1.73 -26.89
N ASP A 191 11.72 -1.03 -26.24
CA ASP A 191 12.00 0.16 -25.43
C ASP A 191 12.89 -0.18 -24.22
N GLU A 192 12.64 -1.31 -23.55
CA GLU A 192 13.49 -1.81 -22.46
C GLU A 192 14.91 -2.13 -22.93
N ARG A 193 15.07 -2.74 -24.12
CA ARG A 193 16.39 -3.00 -24.71
C ARG A 193 17.12 -1.71 -25.04
N LEU A 194 16.42 -0.71 -25.58
CA LEU A 194 17.00 0.60 -25.86
C LEU A 194 17.46 1.29 -24.57
N LEU A 195 16.62 1.28 -23.53
CA LEU A 195 16.98 1.83 -22.21
C LEU A 195 18.16 1.07 -21.59
N GLY A 196 18.22 -0.25 -21.74
CA GLY A 196 19.35 -1.06 -21.30
C GLY A 196 20.66 -0.71 -22.03
N ALA A 197 20.60 -0.51 -23.35
CA ALA A 197 21.75 -0.08 -24.15
C ALA A 197 22.20 1.34 -23.75
N LEU A 198 21.27 2.26 -23.58
CA LEU A 198 21.54 3.62 -23.10
C LEU A 198 22.16 3.59 -21.70
N ALA A 199 21.65 2.76 -20.79
CA ALA A 199 22.18 2.62 -19.43
C ALA A 199 23.61 2.10 -19.43
N ALA A 200 23.90 1.06 -20.22
CA ALA A 200 25.23 0.51 -20.34
C ALA A 200 26.23 1.56 -20.86
N LEU A 201 25.82 2.35 -21.87
CA LEU A 201 26.64 3.40 -22.45
C LEU A 201 26.86 4.56 -21.47
N LEU A 202 25.80 5.08 -20.85
CA LEU A 202 25.88 6.19 -19.88
C LEU A 202 26.65 5.79 -18.62
N THR A 203 26.61 4.52 -18.21
CA THR A 203 27.45 4.02 -17.11
C THR A 203 28.93 4.09 -17.47
N ARG A 204 29.31 3.69 -18.70
CA ARG A 204 30.70 3.79 -19.19
C ARG A 204 31.14 5.25 -19.27
N VAL A 205 30.25 6.15 -19.72
CA VAL A 205 30.48 7.59 -19.72
C VAL A 205 30.71 8.11 -18.29
N GLN A 206 29.88 7.73 -17.33
CA GLN A 206 30.02 8.12 -15.92
C GLN A 206 31.36 7.67 -15.33
N MET A 207 31.81 6.46 -15.67
CA MET A 207 33.13 5.95 -15.26
C MET A 207 34.27 6.78 -15.87
N CYS A 208 34.17 7.18 -17.14
CA CYS A 208 35.13 8.08 -17.79
C CYS A 208 35.16 9.49 -17.17
N LEU A 209 34.02 9.96 -16.65
CA LEU A 209 33.88 11.27 -16.00
C LEU A 209 34.31 11.27 -14.52
N THR A 210 34.51 10.10 -13.90
CA THR A 210 34.85 9.97 -12.47
C THR A 210 36.13 10.74 -12.04
N PRO A 211 37.22 10.78 -12.83
CA PRO A 211 38.41 11.59 -12.50
C PRO A 211 38.13 13.10 -12.42
N HIS A 212 37.17 13.60 -13.18
CA HIS A 212 36.77 15.02 -13.20
C HIS A 212 35.96 15.40 -11.94
N ARG A 213 35.31 14.42 -11.31
CA ARG A 213 34.58 14.59 -10.05
C ARG A 213 35.50 14.75 -8.84
N ALA A 214 36.68 14.11 -8.85
CA ALA A 214 37.66 14.13 -7.77
C ALA A 214 38.41 15.47 -7.62
N ALA A 215 38.33 16.37 -8.62
CA ALA A 215 39.00 17.67 -8.63
C ALA A 215 38.27 18.78 -7.83
N SER A 216 37.20 18.46 -7.08
CA SER A 216 36.48 19.45 -6.24
C SER A 216 36.58 19.18 -4.72
N PRO A 217 37.77 19.38 -4.08
CA PRO A 217 37.94 19.33 -2.62
C PRO A 217 36.92 20.19 -1.85
N ASP A 218 36.46 21.26 -2.49
CA ASP A 218 35.50 22.23 -1.95
C ASP A 218 34.10 21.62 -1.70
N GLN A 219 33.72 20.54 -2.39
CA GLN A 219 32.45 19.85 -2.18
C GLN A 219 32.47 18.89 -0.99
N PHE A 220 33.58 18.17 -0.77
CA PHE A 220 33.72 17.29 0.40
C PHE A 220 33.61 18.09 1.71
N THR A 221 34.23 19.26 1.77
CA THR A 221 34.11 20.17 2.92
C THR A 221 32.70 20.73 3.08
N LYS A 222 32.00 21.03 1.98
CA LYS A 222 30.59 21.45 2.00
C LYS A 222 29.68 20.34 2.52
N GLU A 223 29.89 19.11 2.08
CA GLU A 223 29.08 17.97 2.48
C GLU A 223 29.34 17.57 3.93
N LEU A 224 30.60 17.58 4.39
CA LEU A 224 30.95 17.36 5.80
C LEU A 224 30.30 18.44 6.71
N THR A 225 30.33 19.69 6.26
CA THR A 225 29.70 20.82 6.99
C THR A 225 28.17 20.68 6.99
N ARG A 226 27.58 20.19 5.90
CA ARG A 226 26.14 19.93 5.80
C ARG A 226 25.71 18.82 6.75
N THR A 227 26.45 17.71 6.78
CA THR A 227 26.20 16.58 7.69
C THR A 227 26.37 17.00 9.15
N ALA A 228 27.38 17.81 9.48
CA ALA A 228 27.55 18.34 10.83
C ALA A 228 26.37 19.23 11.26
N ARG A 229 25.83 20.06 10.36
CA ARG A 229 24.62 20.87 10.63
C ARG A 229 23.36 20.01 10.78
N GLN A 230 23.22 18.97 9.96
CA GLN A 230 22.10 18.03 10.08
C GLN A 230 22.15 17.26 11.40
N LEU A 231 23.33 16.78 11.81
CA LEU A 231 23.53 16.14 13.12
C LEU A 231 23.17 17.09 14.26
N GLN A 232 23.59 18.36 14.18
CA GLN A 232 23.25 19.37 15.19
C GLN A 232 21.75 19.65 15.26
N ASN A 233 21.06 19.66 14.12
CA ASN A 233 19.61 19.83 14.08
C ASN A 233 18.87 18.62 14.64
N LEU A 234 19.33 17.40 14.33
CA LEU A 234 18.78 16.17 14.91
C LEU A 234 18.99 16.12 16.43
N LEU A 235 20.15 16.54 16.92
CA LEU A 235 20.42 16.65 18.37
C LEU A 235 19.49 17.66 19.04
N LYS A 236 19.24 18.82 18.42
CA LYS A 236 18.25 19.80 18.92
C LYS A 236 16.83 19.27 18.90
N GLN A 237 16.47 18.52 17.87
CA GLN A 237 15.14 17.91 17.75
C GLN A 237 14.96 16.79 18.79
N ALA A 238 15.99 15.99 19.03
CA ALA A 238 16.00 14.96 20.07
C ALA A 238 15.89 15.57 21.48
N ASP A 239 16.60 16.66 21.76
CA ASP A 239 16.48 17.40 23.03
C ASP A 239 15.07 17.98 23.22
N GLY A 240 14.49 18.57 22.18
CA GLY A 240 13.12 19.07 22.19
C GLY A 240 12.07 17.96 22.40
N SER A 241 12.28 16.78 21.81
CA SER A 241 11.42 15.60 22.03
C SER A 241 11.54 15.08 23.45
N HIS A 242 12.75 15.03 24.02
CA HIS A 242 12.98 14.60 25.39
C HIS A 242 12.29 15.53 26.40
N GLN A 243 12.41 16.84 26.23
CA GLN A 243 11.72 17.82 27.09
C GLN A 243 10.19 17.68 27.02
N LYS A 244 9.63 17.44 25.83
CA LYS A 244 8.20 17.18 25.65
C LYS A 244 7.75 15.89 26.33
N LEU A 245 8.56 14.83 26.28
CA LEU A 245 8.27 13.56 26.96
C LEU A 245 8.28 13.72 28.48
N VAL A 246 9.27 14.45 29.03
CA VAL A 246 9.32 14.76 30.46
C VAL A 246 8.08 15.54 30.91
N ALA A 247 7.70 16.58 30.16
CA ALA A 247 6.48 17.35 30.47
C ALA A 247 5.20 16.50 30.38
N SER A 248 5.17 15.50 29.50
CA SER A 248 4.05 14.55 29.39
C SER A 248 3.97 13.63 30.60
N ALA A 249 5.11 13.09 31.03
CA ALA A 249 5.19 12.21 32.19
C ALA A 249 4.78 12.94 33.48
N THR A 250 5.20 14.21 33.64
CA THR A 250 4.78 15.06 34.75
C THR A 250 3.27 15.30 34.72
N ALA A 251 2.69 15.66 33.56
CA ALA A 251 1.25 15.91 33.45
C ALA A 251 0.40 14.66 33.74
N VAL A 252 0.88 13.47 33.37
CA VAL A 252 0.24 12.19 33.73
C VAL A 252 0.32 11.95 35.24
N GLY A 253 1.47 12.20 35.86
CA GLY A 253 1.64 12.11 37.32
C GLY A 253 0.67 13.02 38.08
N ASP A 254 0.58 14.29 37.68
CA ASP A 254 -0.34 15.27 38.28
C ASP A 254 -1.82 14.84 38.14
N ALA A 255 -2.19 14.26 37.00
CA ALA A 255 -3.54 13.76 36.76
C ALA A 255 -3.86 12.52 37.61
N THR A 256 -2.90 11.60 37.77
CA THR A 256 -3.04 10.42 38.64
C THR A 256 -3.17 10.84 40.11
N ASP A 257 -2.39 11.81 40.57
CA ASP A 257 -2.50 12.36 41.93
C ASP A 257 -3.87 13.02 42.18
N ALA A 258 -4.38 13.75 41.19
CA ALA A 258 -5.71 14.37 41.27
C ALA A 258 -6.82 13.30 41.34
N LEU A 259 -6.70 12.22 40.57
CA LEU A 259 -7.61 11.07 40.62
C LEU A 259 -7.57 10.36 41.97
N GLN A 260 -6.38 10.13 42.53
CA GLN A 260 -6.23 9.49 43.84
C GLN A 260 -6.86 10.34 44.95
N LYS A 261 -6.65 11.67 44.92
CA LYS A 261 -7.28 12.60 45.87
C LYS A 261 -8.81 12.60 45.73
N ALA A 262 -9.33 12.60 44.50
CA ALA A 262 -10.77 12.58 44.24
C ALA A 262 -11.41 11.25 44.68
N ALA A 263 -10.76 10.11 44.41
CA ALA A 263 -11.20 8.80 44.86
C ALA A 263 -11.19 8.67 46.40
N GLY A 264 -10.17 9.21 47.07
CA GLY A 264 -10.11 9.28 48.53
C GLY A 264 -11.26 10.11 49.12
N ALA A 265 -11.56 11.26 48.51
CA ALA A 265 -12.67 12.14 48.93
C ALA A 265 -14.06 11.55 48.66
N LEU A 266 -14.19 10.64 47.68
CA LEU A 266 -15.41 9.89 47.42
C LEU A 266 -15.60 8.77 48.47
N SER A 267 -14.53 8.03 48.75
CA SER A 267 -14.51 6.96 49.76
C SER A 267 -14.88 7.46 51.17
N SER A 268 -14.46 8.67 51.54
CA SER A 268 -14.78 9.27 52.83
C SER A 268 -16.27 9.64 53.01
N GLU A 269 -17.04 9.79 51.94
CA GLU A 269 -18.45 10.21 51.98
C GLU A 269 -19.43 9.02 52.01
N VAL A 270 -18.99 7.83 51.57
CA VAL A 270 -19.80 6.60 51.58
C VAL A 270 -20.35 6.27 52.98
N PRO A 271 -19.59 6.39 54.08
CA PRO A 271 -20.13 6.20 55.43
C PRO A 271 -21.18 7.23 55.85
N GLY A 272 -21.13 8.45 55.29
CA GLY A 272 -22.13 9.49 55.57
C GLY A 272 -23.50 9.14 54.97
N ILE A 273 -23.50 8.59 53.76
CA ILE A 273 -24.71 8.09 53.09
C ILE A 273 -25.28 6.87 53.84
N ALA A 274 -24.42 5.95 54.28
CA ALA A 274 -24.84 4.80 55.09
C ALA A 274 -25.49 5.26 56.41
N LYS A 275 -24.88 6.21 57.13
CA LYS A 275 -25.46 6.78 58.36
C LYS A 275 -26.77 7.51 58.12
N ALA A 276 -26.93 8.19 56.98
CA ALA A 276 -28.20 8.84 56.62
C ALA A 276 -29.28 7.79 56.33
N ALA A 277 -28.92 6.69 55.64
CA ALA A 277 -29.82 5.57 55.40
C ALA A 277 -30.24 4.87 56.71
N ASP A 278 -29.31 4.64 57.65
CA ASP A 278 -29.59 4.07 58.97
C ASP A 278 -30.60 4.93 59.77
N ARG A 279 -30.47 6.27 59.69
CA ARG A 279 -31.40 7.21 60.34
C ARG A 279 -32.80 7.15 59.73
N VAL A 280 -32.90 7.03 58.40
CA VAL A 280 -34.18 6.83 57.72
C VAL A 280 -34.82 5.51 58.15
N GLU A 281 -34.06 4.42 58.19
CA GLU A 281 -34.55 3.11 58.65
C GLU A 281 -35.04 3.16 60.10
N ALA A 282 -34.27 3.79 60.99
CA ALA A 282 -34.65 3.97 62.39
C ALA A 282 -35.93 4.80 62.56
N ALA A 283 -36.07 5.89 61.81
CA ALA A 283 -37.27 6.74 61.84
C ALA A 283 -38.52 5.98 61.33
N VAL A 284 -38.37 5.18 60.26
CA VAL A 284 -39.45 4.34 59.73
C VAL A 284 -39.87 3.27 60.74
N LYS A 285 -38.92 2.58 61.39
CA LYS A 285 -39.22 1.59 62.44
C LYS A 285 -39.93 2.22 63.64
N ALA A 286 -39.50 3.42 64.07
CA ALA A 286 -40.16 4.15 65.14
C ALA A 286 -41.61 4.52 64.78
N SER A 287 -41.85 4.96 63.55
CA SER A 287 -43.20 5.26 63.04
C SER A 287 -44.10 4.01 62.98
N MET A 288 -43.57 2.87 62.55
CA MET A 288 -44.31 1.60 62.52
C MET A 288 -44.66 1.11 63.93
N SER A 289 -43.71 1.14 64.86
CA SER A 289 -43.96 0.77 66.26
C SER A 289 -44.99 1.68 66.93
N ALA A 290 -44.94 2.99 66.67
CA ALA A 290 -45.96 3.92 67.15
C ALA A 290 -47.36 3.60 66.56
N SER A 291 -47.42 3.19 65.30
CA SER A 291 -48.67 2.81 64.62
C SER A 291 -49.26 1.51 65.17
N ASP A 292 -48.42 0.53 65.50
CA ASP A 292 -48.87 -0.74 66.11
C ASP A 292 -49.36 -0.54 67.55
N GLN A 293 -48.71 0.33 68.34
CA GLN A 293 -49.13 0.64 69.72
C GLN A 293 -50.49 1.37 69.77
N VAL A 294 -50.79 2.24 68.80
CA VAL A 294 -52.11 2.89 68.63
C VAL A 294 -53.22 1.87 68.42
N ARG A 295 -52.90 0.74 67.79
CA ARG A 295 -53.86 -0.34 67.57
C ARG A 295 -54.24 -1.06 68.86
N GLN A 296 -53.42 -0.95 69.91
CA GLN A 296 -53.63 -1.63 71.19
C GLN A 296 -54.31 -0.75 72.27
N ASP A 297 -54.00 0.55 72.38
CA ASP A 297 -54.50 1.39 73.50
C ASP A 297 -55.09 2.74 73.03
N SER A 298 -56.35 3.05 73.35
CA SER A 298 -57.06 4.23 72.82
C SER A 298 -57.50 5.24 73.90
N LYS A 299 -56.80 6.38 73.95
CA LYS A 299 -57.22 7.79 74.14
C LYS A 299 -56.10 8.66 74.75
N ASP A 300 -55.50 8.27 75.87
CA ASP A 300 -54.30 8.97 76.40
C ASP A 300 -53.04 8.69 75.56
N ALA A 301 -53.04 7.53 74.90
CA ALA A 301 -52.09 7.20 73.85
C ALA A 301 -52.16 8.19 72.67
N ALA A 302 -53.32 8.78 72.36
CA ALA A 302 -53.47 9.62 71.16
C ALA A 302 -52.64 10.91 71.21
N ARG A 303 -52.47 11.53 72.40
CA ARG A 303 -51.61 12.71 72.56
C ARG A 303 -50.12 12.34 72.55
N THR A 304 -49.75 11.29 73.27
CA THR A 304 -48.38 10.79 73.30
C THR A 304 -47.93 10.30 71.90
N VAL A 305 -48.87 9.74 71.13
CA VAL A 305 -48.66 9.34 69.74
C VAL A 305 -48.59 10.56 68.84
N ALA A 306 -49.43 11.57 69.01
CA ALA A 306 -49.31 12.81 68.23
C ALA A 306 -47.92 13.43 68.42
N ASP A 307 -47.43 13.51 69.65
CA ASP A 307 -46.10 14.03 69.96
C ASP A 307 -44.98 13.14 69.38
N ARG A 308 -45.12 11.81 69.46
CA ARG A 308 -44.13 10.86 68.90
C ARG A 308 -44.16 10.78 67.37
N VAL A 309 -45.32 10.88 66.74
CA VAL A 309 -45.50 10.93 65.28
C VAL A 309 -44.97 12.25 64.76
N GLN A 310 -45.16 13.35 65.49
CA GLN A 310 -44.57 14.63 65.14
C GLN A 310 -43.05 14.62 65.29
N ALA A 311 -42.52 14.09 66.41
CA ALA A 311 -41.08 13.91 66.57
C ALA A 311 -40.47 12.96 65.52
N ALA A 312 -41.19 11.90 65.13
CA ALA A 312 -40.79 11.00 64.05
C ALA A 312 -40.87 11.68 62.69
N GLY A 313 -41.87 12.55 62.46
CA GLY A 313 -42.00 13.39 61.27
C GLY A 313 -40.84 14.37 61.14
N ASP A 314 -40.48 15.07 62.22
CA ASP A 314 -39.35 15.98 62.28
C ASP A 314 -38.02 15.23 62.05
N ALA A 315 -37.88 14.04 62.63
CA ALA A 315 -36.71 13.17 62.42
C ALA A 315 -36.63 12.68 60.97
N MET A 316 -37.75 12.29 60.35
CA MET A 316 -37.82 11.87 58.95
C MET A 316 -37.50 13.04 58.01
N GLN A 317 -38.04 14.23 58.27
CA GLN A 317 -37.75 15.43 57.48
C GLN A 317 -36.27 15.81 57.57
N THR A 318 -35.68 15.72 58.77
CA THR A 318 -34.25 15.95 58.98
C THR A 318 -33.40 14.90 58.26
N ALA A 319 -33.79 13.62 58.33
CA ALA A 319 -33.09 12.53 57.67
C ALA A 319 -33.17 12.62 56.14
N VAL A 320 -34.33 12.96 55.58
CA VAL A 320 -34.53 13.18 54.13
C VAL A 320 -33.73 14.39 53.67
N THR A 321 -33.72 15.49 54.41
CA THR A 321 -32.91 16.68 54.07
C THR A 321 -31.41 16.35 54.12
N SER A 322 -30.97 15.58 55.12
CA SER A 322 -29.59 15.09 55.20
C SER A 322 -29.24 14.15 54.04
N LEU A 323 -30.17 13.31 53.59
CA LEU A 323 -29.97 12.39 52.47
C LEU A 323 -29.91 13.15 51.14
N ILE A 324 -30.79 14.14 50.92
CA ILE A 324 -30.76 15.01 49.74
C ILE A 324 -29.43 15.76 49.67
N THR A 325 -28.97 16.30 50.80
CA THR A 325 -27.67 16.99 50.88
C THR A 325 -26.51 16.05 50.57
N ALA A 326 -26.54 14.82 51.11
CA ALA A 326 -25.54 13.80 50.83
C ALA A 326 -25.56 13.33 49.36
N GLN A 327 -26.74 13.19 48.75
CA GLN A 327 -26.89 12.86 47.33
C GLN A 327 -26.36 13.98 46.42
N GLN A 328 -26.65 15.24 46.75
CA GLN A 328 -26.11 16.39 46.00
C GLN A 328 -24.59 16.49 46.11
N ALA A 329 -24.05 16.26 47.31
CA ALA A 329 -22.60 16.21 47.53
C ALA A 329 -21.95 15.05 46.76
N LEU A 330 -22.59 13.87 46.74
CA LEU A 330 -22.12 12.72 45.96
C LEU A 330 -22.16 13.00 44.46
N ALA A 331 -23.23 13.60 43.95
CA ALA A 331 -23.36 13.95 42.53
C ALA A 331 -22.27 14.95 42.10
N ALA A 332 -22.07 16.03 42.87
CA ALA A 332 -21.03 17.01 42.59
C ALA A 332 -19.61 16.41 42.63
N LYS A 333 -19.35 15.49 43.56
CA LYS A 333 -18.05 14.79 43.66
C LYS A 333 -17.88 13.73 42.56
N SER A 334 -18.94 13.04 42.17
CA SER A 334 -18.96 12.11 41.03
C SER A 334 -18.66 12.84 39.73
N ASP A 335 -19.23 14.02 39.52
CA ASP A 335 -18.92 14.88 38.37
C ASP A 335 -17.46 15.33 38.39
N ALA A 336 -16.92 15.68 39.57
CA ALA A 336 -15.50 16.03 39.71
C ALA A 336 -14.56 14.86 39.40
N VAL A 337 -14.93 13.63 39.80
CA VAL A 337 -14.20 12.39 39.47
C VAL A 337 -14.29 12.07 37.98
N ALA A 338 -15.46 12.24 37.37
CA ALA A 338 -15.64 12.05 35.92
C ALA A 338 -14.78 13.03 35.13
N GLN A 339 -14.75 14.30 35.53
CA GLN A 339 -13.90 15.31 34.90
C GLN A 339 -12.40 15.07 35.10
N SER A 340 -11.96 14.57 36.27
CA SER A 340 -10.55 14.24 36.48
C SER A 340 -10.14 12.98 35.72
N ALA A 341 -11.02 11.99 35.60
CA ALA A 341 -10.82 10.81 34.77
C ALA A 341 -10.72 11.17 33.28
N GLU A 342 -11.58 12.06 32.79
CA GLU A 342 -11.54 12.57 31.43
C GLU A 342 -10.22 13.31 31.14
N ARG A 343 -9.78 14.19 32.05
CA ARG A 343 -8.48 14.89 31.91
C ARG A 343 -7.31 13.91 31.91
N ALA A 344 -7.34 12.88 32.75
CA ALA A 344 -6.30 11.85 32.78
C ALA A 344 -6.30 11.01 31.49
N ALA A 345 -7.47 10.62 30.98
CA ALA A 345 -7.60 9.90 29.71
C ALA A 345 -7.06 10.74 28.54
N GLN A 346 -7.36 12.04 28.50
CA GLN A 346 -6.84 12.97 27.51
C GLN A 346 -5.32 13.15 27.62
N ALA A 347 -4.77 13.25 28.83
CA ALA A 347 -3.33 13.35 29.06
C ALA A 347 -2.59 12.07 28.62
N VAL A 348 -3.16 10.91 28.89
CA VAL A 348 -2.63 9.60 28.45
C VAL A 348 -2.72 9.47 26.92
N ALA A 349 -3.83 9.84 26.31
CA ALA A 349 -3.98 9.83 24.85
C ALA A 349 -2.97 10.77 24.16
N ALA A 350 -2.78 11.98 24.71
CA ALA A 350 -1.77 12.91 24.23
C ALA A 350 -0.33 12.43 24.46
N GLY A 351 -0.08 11.69 25.56
CA GLY A 351 1.21 11.04 25.82
C GLY A 351 1.50 9.89 24.86
N ALA A 352 0.49 9.08 24.55
CA ALA A 352 0.58 7.96 23.61
C ALA A 352 0.86 8.46 22.17
N GLY A 353 0.15 9.50 21.72
CA GLY A 353 0.39 10.12 20.41
C GLY A 353 1.82 10.66 20.29
N ARG A 354 2.31 11.39 21.29
CA ARG A 354 3.68 11.92 21.32
C ARG A 354 4.75 10.83 21.39
N THR A 355 4.46 9.71 22.04
CA THR A 355 5.37 8.56 22.09
C THR A 355 5.43 7.85 20.74
N ASN A 356 4.29 7.70 20.06
CA ASN A 356 4.26 7.15 18.70
C ASN A 356 5.05 8.02 17.73
N ASP A 357 4.86 9.34 17.78
CA ASP A 357 5.62 10.30 16.96
C ASP A 357 7.15 10.22 17.23
N ALA A 358 7.54 9.99 18.50
CA ALA A 358 8.94 9.84 18.88
C ALA A 358 9.54 8.50 18.39
N VAL A 359 8.76 7.42 18.43
CA VAL A 359 9.16 6.10 17.90
C VAL A 359 9.29 6.14 16.38
N ASP A 360 8.34 6.78 15.70
CA ASP A 360 8.39 6.98 14.25
C ASP A 360 9.60 7.84 13.85
N GLY A 361 9.87 8.92 14.59
CA GLY A 361 11.08 9.73 14.40
C GLY A 361 12.38 8.96 14.65
N MET A 362 12.41 8.05 15.63
CA MET A 362 13.58 7.19 15.91
C MET A 362 13.77 6.10 14.85
N ARG A 363 12.68 5.55 14.32
CA ARG A 363 12.71 4.62 13.20
C ARG A 363 13.25 5.30 11.95
N GLU A 364 12.74 6.49 11.62
CA GLU A 364 13.20 7.28 10.49
C GLU A 364 14.68 7.70 10.66
N ALA A 365 15.13 8.02 11.87
CA ALA A 365 16.53 8.27 12.15
C ALA A 365 17.40 7.01 11.96
N THR A 366 16.93 5.84 12.39
CA THR A 366 17.63 4.55 12.18
C THR A 366 17.75 4.21 10.70
N GLU A 367 16.68 4.37 9.92
CA GLU A 367 16.69 4.15 8.46
C GLU A 367 17.70 5.09 7.76
N ARG A 368 17.80 6.35 8.21
CA ARG A 368 18.83 7.29 7.73
C ARG A 368 20.25 6.91 8.15
N TRP A 369 20.45 6.39 9.36
CA TRP A 369 21.75 5.92 9.84
C TRP A 369 22.21 4.66 9.11
N ASP A 370 21.31 3.71 8.82
CA ASP A 370 21.62 2.53 8.03
C ASP A 370 22.00 2.89 6.59
N ALA A 371 21.27 3.83 5.98
CA ALA A 371 21.64 4.38 4.67
C ALA A 371 23.02 5.06 4.71
N ALA A 372 23.30 5.86 5.73
CA ALA A 372 24.61 6.49 5.90
C ALA A 372 25.72 5.46 6.13
N ALA A 373 25.49 4.42 6.94
CA ALA A 373 26.45 3.35 7.19
C ALA A 373 26.79 2.56 5.92
N ALA A 374 25.80 2.28 5.07
CA ALA A 374 26.02 1.69 3.75
C ALA A 374 26.92 2.58 2.87
N HIS A 375 26.72 3.90 2.89
CA HIS A 375 27.58 4.84 2.18
C HIS A 375 29.03 4.85 2.72
N TRP A 376 29.24 4.76 4.03
CA TRP A 376 30.58 4.67 4.63
C TRP A 376 31.27 3.34 4.30
N GLN A 377 30.55 2.23 4.31
CA GLN A 377 31.09 0.92 3.93
C GLN A 377 31.51 0.89 2.46
N ASP A 378 30.70 1.46 1.56
CA ASP A 378 31.06 1.61 0.15
C ASP A 378 32.30 2.52 -0.02
N ALA A 379 32.36 3.65 0.69
CA ALA A 379 33.53 4.53 0.68
C ALA A 379 34.81 3.84 1.19
N ALA A 380 34.71 3.06 2.26
CA ALA A 380 35.81 2.29 2.82
C ALA A 380 36.29 1.18 1.87
N ALA A 381 35.37 0.47 1.22
CA ALA A 381 35.68 -0.54 0.22
C ALA A 381 36.43 0.05 -0.98
N ARG A 382 36.03 1.25 -1.42
CA ARG A 382 36.72 1.99 -2.50
C ARG A 382 38.13 2.43 -2.11
N LEU A 383 38.33 2.88 -0.86
CA LEU A 383 39.65 3.24 -0.34
C LEU A 383 40.59 2.03 -0.25
N ASP A 384 40.11 0.90 0.28
CA ASP A 384 40.91 -0.31 0.40
C ASP A 384 41.30 -0.89 -0.97
N HIS A 385 40.38 -0.82 -1.94
CA HIS A 385 40.68 -1.16 -3.33
C HIS A 385 41.77 -0.26 -3.93
N GLY A 386 41.69 1.06 -3.70
CA GLY A 386 42.71 2.01 -4.16
C GLY A 386 44.09 1.77 -3.53
N ILE A 387 44.14 1.45 -2.24
CA ILE A 387 45.39 1.14 -1.52
C ILE A 387 46.01 -0.15 -2.07
N ARG A 388 45.23 -1.21 -2.33
CA ARG A 388 45.75 -2.45 -2.92
C ARG A 388 46.30 -2.25 -4.33
N VAL A 389 45.67 -1.42 -5.14
CA VAL A 389 46.17 -1.07 -6.48
C VAL A 389 47.50 -0.30 -6.41
N LEU A 390 47.63 0.63 -5.47
CA LEU A 390 48.89 1.37 -5.25
C LEU A 390 50.00 0.50 -4.66
N SER A 391 49.65 -0.45 -3.79
CA SER A 391 50.60 -1.35 -3.12
C SER A 391 51.05 -2.52 -4.01
N GLY A 392 50.23 -2.92 -4.98
CA GLY A 392 50.52 -3.98 -5.96
C GLY A 392 51.41 -3.54 -7.13
N GLY A 393 51.85 -2.28 -7.17
CA GLY A 393 52.70 -1.71 -8.22
C GLY A 393 54.21 -1.99 -8.10
N GLN A 394 54.64 -2.92 -7.22
CA GLN A 394 56.06 -3.23 -7.01
C GLN A 394 56.50 -4.43 -7.88
N LEU A 395 57.49 -4.19 -8.75
CA LEU A 395 58.08 -5.12 -9.75
C LEU A 395 58.46 -6.53 -9.23
N PRO A 396 58.40 -7.57 -10.09
CA PRO A 396 58.76 -8.94 -9.72
C PRO A 396 60.29 -9.13 -9.58
N PRO A 397 60.77 -9.84 -8.54
CA PRO A 397 62.18 -10.20 -8.43
C PRO A 397 62.50 -11.52 -9.16
N GLY A 398 63.52 -11.48 -10.03
CA GLY A 398 64.49 -12.57 -10.19
C GLY A 398 64.10 -13.78 -11.05
N GLN A 399 64.19 -13.65 -12.38
CA GLN A 399 64.65 -14.76 -13.22
C GLN A 399 66.18 -14.69 -13.34
N VAL A 400 66.89 -15.56 -12.62
CA VAL A 400 68.28 -15.91 -12.95
C VAL A 400 68.31 -17.39 -13.27
N ASN A 401 68.89 -17.66 -14.44
CA ASN A 401 69.11 -18.95 -15.09
C ASN A 401 69.63 -20.09 -14.19
N GLY A 402 69.00 -21.25 -14.35
CA GLY A 402 69.66 -22.48 -14.82
C GLY A 402 70.45 -23.34 -13.82
N ALA A 403 69.89 -24.50 -13.44
CA ALA A 403 70.62 -25.78 -13.34
C ALA A 403 69.69 -26.98 -13.06
N ARG A 404 69.73 -27.97 -13.99
CA ARG A 404 69.60 -29.44 -13.87
C ARG A 404 68.71 -30.10 -12.77
N VAL A 405 67.67 -30.84 -13.22
CA VAL A 405 67.49 -32.34 -13.24
C VAL A 405 67.72 -33.14 -11.92
N PRO A 406 67.05 -34.28 -11.58
CA PRO A 406 65.80 -34.93 -12.08
C PRO A 406 64.81 -35.51 -11.01
N ALA A 407 63.67 -35.98 -11.53
CA ALA A 407 62.89 -37.20 -11.23
C ALA A 407 62.06 -37.37 -9.93
N PRO A 408 60.86 -38.00 -10.05
CA PRO A 408 59.94 -38.26 -8.95
C PRO A 408 60.18 -39.64 -8.31
N SER A 409 60.01 -39.75 -6.99
CA SER A 409 59.91 -41.03 -6.28
C SER A 409 58.66 -41.09 -5.41
N ASN A 410 57.92 -42.18 -5.62
CA ASN A 410 56.76 -42.69 -4.88
C ASN A 410 56.89 -42.74 -3.35
N GLY A 411 55.72 -42.75 -2.70
CA GLY A 411 55.44 -43.19 -1.32
C GLY A 411 54.33 -42.32 -0.73
N ALA A 412 53.05 -42.70 -0.68
CA ALA A 412 52.40 -43.83 0.02
C ALA A 412 52.59 -43.81 1.55
N ASP A 413 51.50 -44.16 2.25
CA ASP A 413 51.22 -44.12 3.70
C ASP A 413 50.96 -42.74 4.33
N GLY A 414 49.95 -42.54 5.18
CA GLY A 414 49.00 -43.47 5.79
C GLY A 414 48.46 -42.87 7.10
N GLY A 415 47.26 -43.30 7.52
CA GLY A 415 46.69 -43.18 8.88
C GLY A 415 46.16 -41.79 9.27
N GLU A 416 44.85 -41.59 9.45
CA GLU A 416 44.10 -41.97 10.66
C GLU A 416 44.79 -41.58 11.97
N THR A 417 44.31 -40.49 12.57
CA THR A 417 43.67 -40.50 13.90
C THR A 417 42.66 -39.35 13.98
#